data_AF-A0A5F0KEU5-F1
#
_entry.id   AF-A0A5F0KEU5-F1
#
_cell.length_a   1.000
_cell.length_b   1.000
_cell.length_c   1.000
_cell.angle_alpha   90.00
_cell.angle_beta   90.00
_cell.angle_gamma   90.00
#
_symmetry.space_group_name_H-M   'P 1'
#
loop_
_entity.id
_entity.type
_entity.pdbx_description
1 polymer ?
#
loop_
_entity_poly.entity_id
_entity_poly.type
_entity_poly.pdbx_seq_one_letter_code
_entity_poly.pdbx_strand_id
1 'polypeptide(L)'
;MRLSGELQAAQVIELWQRRADWWQEDQLELGEVTTLDSAGLALLVKWAKAALARGATPTLVGASDDFHTLANLYGVAGLFQSTPLTTEDA
;
A
#
# COMPACT_ATOMS: atom_id res chain seq x y z
N MET A 1 9.40 2.98 -0.63
CA MET A 1 8.69 4.20 -1.11
C MET A 1 7.62 4.64 -0.10
N ARG A 2 7.42 5.95 0.10
CA ARG A 2 6.35 6.50 0.96
C ARG A 2 5.20 7.06 0.12
N LEU A 3 3.99 6.64 0.43
CA LEU A 3 2.76 7.18 -0.13
C LEU A 3 2.15 8.17 0.87
N SER A 4 1.64 9.28 0.37
CA SER A 4 1.12 10.38 1.19
C SER A 4 -0.12 10.99 0.54
N GLY A 5 -0.97 11.58 1.37
CA GLY A 5 -2.21 12.24 0.94
C GLY A 5 -3.34 11.25 0.69
N GLU A 6 -4.16 11.53 -0.33
CA GLU A 6 -5.39 10.78 -0.58
C GLU A 6 -5.18 9.73 -1.66
N LEU A 7 -5.13 8.45 -1.30
CA LEU A 7 -5.06 7.32 -2.24
C LEU A 7 -6.44 7.04 -2.88
N GLN A 8 -6.89 8.00 -3.67
CA GLN A 8 -8.12 7.96 -4.45
C GLN A 8 -7.81 7.88 -5.95
N ALA A 9 -8.84 7.74 -6.79
CA ALA A 9 -8.69 7.55 -8.23
C ALA A 9 -7.75 8.58 -8.90
N ALA A 10 -7.81 9.86 -8.52
CA ALA A 10 -6.94 10.91 -9.07
C ALA A 10 -5.45 10.63 -8.76
N GLN A 11 -5.10 10.45 -7.48
CA GLN A 11 -3.73 10.16 -7.06
C GLN A 11 -3.24 8.81 -7.60
N VAL A 12 -4.11 7.82 -7.68
CA VAL A 12 -3.79 6.49 -8.22
C VAL A 12 -3.37 6.58 -9.68
N ILE A 13 -4.01 7.42 -10.49
CA ILE A 13 -3.63 7.63 -11.88
C ILE A 13 -2.19 8.18 -11.97
N GLU A 14 -1.86 9.18 -11.15
CA GLU A 14 -0.51 9.75 -11.12
C GLU A 14 0.55 8.73 -10.67
N LEU A 15 0.26 7.99 -9.58
CA LEU A 15 1.13 6.95 -9.08
C LEU A 15 1.33 5.83 -10.10
N TRP A 16 0.28 5.48 -10.85
CA TRP A 16 0.32 4.44 -11.87
C TRP A 16 1.18 4.82 -13.08
N GLN A 17 1.21 6.10 -13.45
CA GLN A 17 2.11 6.60 -14.49
C GLN A 17 3.57 6.47 -14.06
N ARG A 18 3.86 6.79 -12.79
CA ARG A 18 5.19 6.71 -12.19
C ARG A 18 5.53 5.33 -11.64
N ARG A 19 4.74 4.30 -11.95
CA ARG A 19 4.96 2.96 -11.41
C ARG A 19 6.36 2.45 -11.72
N ALA A 20 6.92 2.75 -12.89
CA ALA A 20 8.26 2.29 -13.25
C ALA A 20 9.33 2.68 -12.20
N ASP A 21 9.14 3.80 -11.50
CA ASP A 21 10.10 4.31 -10.51
C ASP A 21 10.04 3.58 -9.16
N TRP A 22 8.87 3.06 -8.75
CA TRP A 22 8.66 2.51 -7.41
C TRP A 22 8.09 1.10 -7.38
N TRP A 23 7.69 0.55 -8.53
CA TRP A 23 7.02 -0.76 -8.60
C TRP A 23 7.92 -1.91 -8.16
N GLN A 24 9.23 -1.74 -8.25
CA GLN A 24 10.23 -2.72 -7.81
C GLN A 24 10.48 -2.70 -6.30
N GLU A 25 9.94 -1.72 -5.57
CA GLU A 25 10.03 -1.67 -4.12
C GLU A 25 9.21 -2.81 -3.52
N ASP A 26 9.75 -3.43 -2.48
CA ASP A 26 9.06 -4.50 -1.72
C ASP A 26 8.34 -3.94 -0.49
N GLN A 27 8.61 -2.68 -0.14
CA GLN A 27 8.01 -1.98 0.99
C GLN A 27 7.38 -0.64 0.57
N LEU A 28 6.13 -0.44 0.99
CA LEU A 28 5.42 0.84 0.90
C LEU A 28 5.05 1.35 2.29
N GLU A 29 5.25 2.64 2.51
CA GLU A 29 4.85 3.31 3.74
C GLU A 29 3.57 4.11 3.50
N LEU A 30 2.53 3.81 4.27
CA LEU A 30 1.19 4.41 4.19
C LEU A 30 0.92 5.40 5.33
N GLY A 31 1.93 5.69 6.17
CA GLY A 31 1.77 6.52 7.37
C GLY A 31 1.33 7.96 7.11
N GLU A 32 1.59 8.49 5.91
CA GLU A 32 1.13 9.83 5.50
C GLU A 32 -0.13 9.79 4.64
N VAL A 33 -0.74 8.61 4.46
CA VAL A 33 -2.00 8.46 3.73
C VAL A 33 -3.17 8.82 4.64
N THR A 34 -3.90 9.86 4.27
CA THR A 34 -5.03 10.37 5.04
C THR A 34 -6.34 9.67 4.68
N THR A 35 -6.47 9.18 3.45
CA THR A 35 -7.72 8.60 2.94
C THR A 35 -7.43 7.59 1.85
N LEU A 36 -8.18 6.49 1.83
CA LEU A 36 -8.02 5.41 0.85
C LEU A 36 -9.39 4.92 0.36
N ASP A 37 -9.53 4.82 -0.95
CA ASP A 37 -10.73 4.28 -1.61
C ASP A 37 -10.42 2.91 -2.26
N SER A 38 -11.45 2.28 -2.84
CA SER A 38 -11.37 1.09 -3.68
C SER A 38 -10.29 1.17 -4.78
N ALA A 39 -10.10 2.34 -5.41
CA ALA A 39 -9.05 2.54 -6.41
C ALA A 39 -7.63 2.47 -5.81
N GLY A 40 -7.43 3.07 -4.63
CA GLY A 40 -6.16 3.02 -3.89
C GLY A 40 -5.84 1.59 -3.48
N LEU A 41 -6.83 0.86 -2.95
CA LEU A 41 -6.67 -0.55 -2.62
C LEU A 41 -6.32 -1.39 -3.85
N ALA A 42 -6.99 -1.18 -4.99
CA ALA A 42 -6.71 -1.92 -6.22
C ALA A 42 -5.27 -1.71 -6.71
N LEU A 43 -4.74 -0.49 -6.57
CA LEU A 43 -3.34 -0.19 -6.86
C LEU A 43 -2.39 -1.01 -5.96
N LEU A 44 -2.63 -0.97 -4.65
CA LEU A 44 -1.82 -1.71 -3.67
C LEU A 44 -1.87 -3.22 -3.92
N VAL A 45 -3.05 -3.78 -4.23
CA VAL A 45 -3.21 -5.20 -4.57
C VAL A 45 -2.41 -5.56 -5.81
N LYS A 46 -2.44 -4.74 -6.86
CA LYS A 46 -1.65 -4.99 -8.09
C LYS A 46 -0.16 -4.97 -7.79
N TRP A 47 0.30 -4.02 -6.98
CA TRP A 47 1.70 -3.94 -6.55
C TRP A 47 2.09 -5.16 -5.71
N ALA A 48 1.28 -5.54 -4.72
CA ALA A 48 1.54 -6.69 -3.86
C ALA A 48 1.64 -7.99 -4.65
N LYS A 49 0.72 -8.20 -5.60
CA LYS A 49 0.80 -9.34 -6.52
C LYS A 49 2.07 -9.33 -7.37
N ALA A 50 2.53 -8.15 -7.79
CA ALA A 50 3.79 -8.03 -8.52
C ALA A 50 5.01 -8.35 -7.64
N ALA A 51 5.04 -7.87 -6.39
CA ALA A 51 6.08 -8.23 -5.41
C ALA A 51 6.13 -9.74 -5.16
N LEU A 52 4.96 -10.36 -4.90
CA LEU A 52 4.84 -11.80 -4.74
C LEU A 52 5.31 -12.57 -5.99
N ALA A 53 4.98 -12.08 -7.18
CA ALA A 53 5.43 -12.70 -8.44
C ALA A 53 6.95 -12.60 -8.64
N ARG A 54 7.61 -11.61 -8.03
CA ARG A 54 9.08 -11.49 -7.97
C ARG A 54 9.71 -12.38 -6.89
N GLY A 55 8.91 -13.04 -6.06
CA GLY A 55 9.39 -13.79 -4.90
C GLY A 55 9.69 -12.91 -3.68
N ALA A 56 9.28 -11.65 -3.72
CA ALA A 56 9.39 -10.72 -2.60
C ALA A 56 8.10 -10.72 -1.76
N THR A 57 8.21 -10.18 -0.55
CA THR A 57 7.07 -10.08 0.35
C THR A 57 6.62 -8.62 0.44
N PRO A 58 5.39 -8.29 -0.01
CA PRO A 58 4.89 -6.92 0.01
C PRO A 58 4.60 -6.48 1.45
N THR A 59 5.41 -5.52 1.92
CA THR A 59 5.29 -4.97 3.27
C THR A 59 4.69 -3.57 3.23
N LEU A 60 3.63 -3.37 4.01
CA LEU A 60 3.00 -2.08 4.26
C LEU A 60 3.38 -1.61 5.65
N VAL A 61 3.93 -0.40 5.74
CA VAL A 61 4.31 0.22 7.02
C VAL A 61 3.36 1.38 7.33
N GLY A 62 2.82 1.41 8.54
CA GLY A 62 1.94 2.51 8.95
C GLY A 62 0.59 2.55 8.23
N ALA A 63 0.08 1.38 7.84
CA ALA A 63 -1.27 1.28 7.27
C ALA A 63 -2.33 1.71 8.30
N SER A 64 -3.32 2.49 7.89
CA SER A 64 -4.42 2.92 8.76
C SER A 64 -5.42 1.80 9.02
N ASP A 65 -6.20 1.92 10.11
CA ASP A 65 -7.32 1.01 10.40
C ASP A 65 -8.35 0.94 9.26
N ASP A 66 -8.59 2.06 8.55
CA ASP A 66 -9.44 2.10 7.36
C ASP A 66 -8.90 1.20 6.24
N PHE A 67 -7.58 1.19 6.01
CA PHE A 67 -6.96 0.28 5.05
C PHE A 67 -7.19 -1.17 5.46
N HIS A 68 -6.95 -1.52 6.72
CA HIS A 68 -7.15 -2.88 7.21
C HIS A 68 -8.61 -3.34 7.06
N THR A 69 -9.55 -2.44 7.36
CA THR A 69 -10.98 -2.68 7.21
C THR A 69 -11.34 -2.96 5.76
N LEU A 70 -10.89 -2.11 4.84
CA LEU A 70 -11.12 -2.31 3.39
C LEU A 70 -10.43 -3.56 2.88
N ALA A 71 -9.16 -3.77 3.20
CA ALA A 71 -8.41 -4.95 2.77
C ALA A 71 -9.07 -6.25 3.26
N ASN A 72 -9.62 -6.27 4.47
CA ASN A 72 -10.37 -7.41 4.99
C ASN A 72 -11.72 -7.58 4.30
N LEU A 73 -12.46 -6.48 4.08
CA LEU A 73 -13.76 -6.48 3.38
C LEU A 73 -13.65 -7.05 1.96
N TYR A 74 -12.56 -6.70 1.25
CA TYR A 74 -12.27 -7.20 -0.09
C TYR A 74 -11.52 -8.55 -0.10
N GLY A 75 -11.20 -9.12 1.07
CA GLY A 75 -10.52 -10.41 1.18
C GLY A 75 -9.06 -10.41 0.70
N VAL A 76 -8.43 -9.24 0.64
CA VAL A 76 -7.05 -9.03 0.17
C VAL A 76 -6.05 -8.78 1.29
N ALA A 77 -6.50 -8.70 2.55
CA ALA A 77 -5.62 -8.49 3.70
C ALA A 77 -4.46 -9.51 3.78
N GLY A 78 -4.71 -10.77 3.41
CA GLY A 78 -3.67 -11.82 3.39
C GLY A 78 -2.59 -11.64 2.32
N LEU A 79 -2.74 -10.68 1.40
CA LEU A 79 -1.71 -10.36 0.41
C LEU A 79 -0.63 -9.43 0.96
N PHE A 80 -0.87 -8.75 2.09
CA PHE A 80 0.00 -7.71 2.61
C PHE A 80 0.57 -8.14 3.96
N GLN A 81 1.88 -7.99 4.15
CA GLN A 81 2.44 -7.93 5.48
C GLN A 81 2.28 -6.52 6.00
N SER A 82 1.68 -6.36 7.18
CA SER A 82 1.53 -5.04 7.79
C SER A 82 2.46 -4.95 8.99
N THR A 83 3.31 -3.94 8.99
CA THR A 83 4.18 -3.60 10.11
C THR A 83 3.67 -2.29 10.70
N PRO A 84 3.53 -2.19 12.03
CA PRO A 84 3.24 -0.90 12.64
C PRO A 84 4.30 0.13 12.21
N LEU A 85 3.91 1.40 12.18
CA LEU A 85 4.87 2.50 12.08
C LEU A 85 5.70 2.44 13.37
N THR A 86 6.83 1.73 13.33
CA THR A 86 7.71 1.62 14.49
C THR A 86 8.35 2.99 14.69
N THR A 87 7.67 3.87 15.42
CA THR A 87 8.38 4.75 16.33
C THR A 87 8.85 3.85 17.44
N GLU A 88 10.03 3.24 17.27
CA GLU A 88 10.85 2.88 18.41
C GLU A 88 11.15 4.21 19.12
N ASP A 89 10.29 4.59 20.08
CA ASP A 89 10.68 5.54 21.12
C ASP A 89 10.94 4.69 22.37
N ALA A 90 12.24 4.61 22.66
CA ALA A 90 12.84 4.06 23.86
C ALA A 90 12.68 5.02 25.05
#